data_AF-A0AAF1K7E7-F1
#
_entry.id   AF-A0AAF1K7E7-F1
#
_cell.length_a   1.000
_cell.length_b   1.000
_cell.length_c   1.000
_cell.angle_alpha   90.00
_cell.angle_beta   90.00
_cell.angle_gamma   90.00
#
_symmetry.space_group_name_H-M   'P 1'
#
loop_
_entity.id
_entity.type
_entity.pdbx_description
1 polymer ?
#
loop_
_entity_poly.entity_id
_entity_poly.type
_entity_poly.pdbx_seq_one_letter_code
_entity_poly.pdbx_strand_id
1 'polypeptide(L)'
;MTGMKKGRPFGSGYDKYMDVIADLIVASGNSKDLPIAMRELFPLTFKFDVSRAAAFRRIREHWKREGFKFLAAAVERASAKTLREAKAKTDLILIKDADDLLKLTKVKVSPISENLDLAITLFMPPATPEDYKANPMVPLLMSYGQFQLAYKRRFIEQKQKAMTNPG
;
A
#
# COMPACT_ATOMS: atom_id res chain seq x y z
N MET A 1 9.18 24.85 -57.16
CA MET A 1 9.76 24.07 -56.04
C MET A 1 9.02 24.44 -54.76
N THR A 2 7.95 23.71 -54.42
CA THR A 2 7.18 23.90 -53.18
C THR A 2 7.71 22.91 -52.14
N GLY A 3 8.62 23.39 -51.29
CA GLY A 3 9.16 22.61 -50.18
C GLY A 3 8.07 22.27 -49.16
N MET A 4 7.61 21.02 -49.18
CA MET A 4 6.83 20.44 -48.08
C MET A 4 7.63 20.61 -46.78
N LYS A 5 7.15 21.47 -45.87
CA LYS A 5 7.62 21.48 -44.48
C LYS A 5 7.24 20.14 -43.86
N LYS A 6 8.16 19.17 -43.88
CA LYS A 6 8.09 17.94 -43.08
C LYS A 6 7.90 18.36 -41.62
N GLY A 7 6.67 18.27 -41.11
CA GLY A 7 6.37 18.45 -39.70
C GLY A 7 7.29 17.52 -38.91
N ARG A 8 8.08 18.10 -38.00
CA ARG A 8 8.98 17.36 -37.12
C ARG A 8 8.19 16.21 -36.45
N PRO A 9 8.75 14.98 -36.35
CA PRO A 9 8.02 13.86 -35.78
C PRO A 9 7.45 14.20 -34.39
N PHE A 10 6.19 13.80 -34.17
CA PHE A 10 5.55 13.75 -32.86
C PHE A 10 6.42 12.90 -31.92
N GLY A 11 6.65 13.35 -30.69
CA GLY A 11 7.60 12.74 -29.75
C GLY A 11 8.81 13.62 -29.37
N SER A 12 8.97 14.82 -29.94
CA SER A 12 10.19 15.64 -29.72
C SER A 12 10.04 16.72 -28.63
N GLY A 13 10.51 16.37 -27.43
CA GLY A 13 10.96 17.30 -26.37
C GLY A 13 10.21 17.15 -25.05
N TYR A 14 8.93 17.53 -25.03
CA TYR A 14 8.17 17.71 -23.79
C TYR A 14 7.08 16.66 -23.56
N ASP A 15 6.92 15.72 -24.49
CA ASP A 15 5.90 14.66 -24.40
C ASP A 15 6.13 13.73 -23.20
N LYS A 16 7.39 13.58 -22.76
CA LYS A 16 7.76 12.88 -21.52
C LYS A 16 7.14 13.45 -20.25
N TYR A 17 6.63 14.69 -20.30
CA TYR A 17 5.98 15.33 -19.16
C TYR A 17 4.46 15.11 -19.14
N MET A 18 3.88 14.50 -20.17
CA MET A 18 2.42 14.31 -20.26
C MET A 18 1.90 13.40 -19.15
N ASP A 19 2.62 12.32 -18.84
CA ASP A 19 2.33 11.46 -17.70
C ASP A 19 2.41 12.22 -16.38
N VAL A 20 3.44 13.05 -16.19
CA VAL A 20 3.63 13.84 -14.96
C VAL A 20 2.53 14.89 -14.79
N ILE A 21 2.12 15.54 -15.88
CA ILE A 21 1.00 16.49 -15.88
C ILE A 21 -0.30 15.76 -15.48
N ALA A 22 -0.55 14.57 -16.04
CA ALA A 22 -1.73 13.79 -15.70
C ALA A 22 -1.72 13.31 -14.24
N ASP A 23 -0.56 12.85 -13.75
CA ASP A 23 -0.38 12.45 -12.36
C ASP A 23 -0.65 13.63 -11.40
N LEU A 24 -0.17 14.84 -11.72
CA LEU A 24 -0.44 16.05 -10.93
C LEU A 24 -1.93 16.41 -10.88
N ILE A 25 -2.64 16.27 -12.00
CA ILE A 25 -4.08 16.52 -12.08
C ILE A 25 -4.85 15.50 -11.23
N VAL A 26 -4.58 14.21 -11.42
CA VAL A 26 -5.25 13.13 -10.69
C VAL A 26 -4.97 13.22 -9.18
N ALA A 27 -3.72 13.46 -8.79
CA ALA A 27 -3.33 13.60 -7.38
C ALA A 27 -4.02 14.80 -6.69
N SER A 28 -4.48 15.79 -7.45
CA SER A 28 -5.22 16.94 -6.93
C SER A 28 -6.72 16.70 -6.74
N GLY A 29 -7.21 15.48 -7.01
CA GLY A 29 -8.64 15.20 -7.03
C GLY A 29 -9.38 15.95 -8.14
N ASN A 30 -8.71 16.19 -9.28
CA ASN A 30 -9.20 16.98 -10.42
C ASN A 30 -9.50 18.46 -10.11
N SER A 31 -8.98 19.00 -9.00
CA SER A 31 -9.06 20.44 -8.71
C SER A 31 -8.10 21.27 -9.58
N LYS A 32 -7.03 20.64 -10.09
CA LYS A 32 -6.09 21.26 -11.05
C LYS A 32 -6.48 20.90 -12.47
N ASP A 33 -6.42 21.90 -13.34
CA ASP A 33 -6.50 21.71 -14.79
C ASP A 33 -5.11 21.72 -15.43
N LEU A 34 -5.05 21.49 -16.74
CA LEU A 34 -3.81 21.49 -17.52
C LEU A 34 -2.99 22.80 -17.32
N PRO A 35 -3.57 24.01 -17.44
CA PRO A 35 -2.85 25.26 -17.15
C PRO A 35 -2.23 25.34 -15.75
N ILE A 36 -2.88 24.84 -14.71
CA ILE A 36 -2.35 24.83 -13.35
C ILE A 36 -1.20 23.81 -13.25
N ALA A 37 -1.43 22.58 -13.70
CA ALA A 37 -0.42 21.52 -13.67
C ALA A 37 0.85 21.88 -14.46
N MET A 38 0.70 22.54 -15.62
CA MET A 38 1.85 23.05 -16.39
C MET A 38 2.61 24.16 -15.67
N ARG A 39 1.93 25.04 -14.94
CA ARG A 39 2.59 26.12 -14.18
C ARG A 39 3.42 25.56 -13.02
N GLU A 40 2.89 24.54 -12.35
CA GLU A 40 3.60 23.86 -11.26
C GLU A 40 4.79 23.06 -11.78
N LEU A 41 4.60 22.30 -12.86
CA LEU A 41 5.66 21.47 -13.42
C LEU A 41 6.77 22.31 -14.07
N PHE A 42 6.43 23.48 -14.62
CA PHE A 42 7.36 24.37 -15.30
C PHE A 42 7.41 25.77 -14.67
N PRO A 43 8.03 25.91 -13.48
CA PRO A 43 8.21 27.21 -12.80
C PRO A 43 8.98 28.19 -13.69
N LEU A 44 8.91 29.50 -13.47
CA LEU A 44 9.51 30.53 -14.35
C LEU A 44 11.01 30.31 -14.65
N THR A 45 11.73 29.67 -13.72
CA THR A 45 13.14 29.30 -13.83
C THR A 45 13.41 28.11 -14.75
N PHE A 46 12.38 27.34 -15.11
CA PHE A 46 12.51 26.17 -15.98
C PHE A 46 12.93 26.59 -17.39
N LYS A 47 14.08 26.06 -17.84
CA LYS A 47 14.65 26.32 -19.15
C LYS A 47 14.10 25.34 -20.18
N PHE A 48 13.48 25.89 -21.21
CA PHE A 48 13.02 25.16 -22.38
C PHE A 48 14.05 25.28 -23.50
N ASP A 49 14.22 24.23 -24.31
CA ASP A 49 15.01 24.24 -25.55
C ASP A 49 14.41 25.16 -26.64
N VAL A 50 13.18 25.61 -26.44
CA VAL A 50 12.45 26.55 -27.30
C VAL A 50 11.81 27.63 -26.43
N SER A 51 11.17 28.64 -27.03
CA SER A 51 10.41 29.60 -26.22
C SER A 51 9.32 28.91 -25.38
N ARG A 52 9.11 29.38 -24.15
CA ARG A 52 8.08 28.85 -23.23
C ARG A 52 6.71 28.78 -23.89
N ALA A 53 6.34 29.81 -24.65
CA ALA A 53 5.09 29.84 -25.39
C ALA A 53 4.98 28.70 -26.43
N ALA A 54 6.08 28.42 -27.16
CA ALA A 54 6.11 27.32 -28.12
C ALA A 54 6.05 25.94 -27.44
N ALA A 55 6.76 25.76 -26.32
CA ALA A 55 6.69 24.52 -25.54
C ALA A 55 5.28 24.27 -25.00
N PHE A 56 4.66 25.30 -24.41
CA PHE A 56 3.31 25.19 -23.86
C PHE A 56 2.27 24.91 -24.95
N ARG A 57 2.42 25.52 -26.13
CA ARG A 57 1.54 25.23 -27.26
C ARG A 57 1.61 23.77 -27.68
N ARG A 58 2.82 23.19 -27.77
CA ARG A 58 3.01 21.76 -28.11
C ARG A 58 2.36 20.83 -27.09
N ILE A 59 2.58 21.09 -25.80
CA ILE A 59 1.97 20.31 -24.72
C ILE A 59 0.45 20.36 -24.80
N ARG A 60 -0.14 21.54 -25.01
CA ARG A 60 -1.60 21.68 -25.17
C ARG A 60 -2.13 20.96 -26.41
N GLU A 61 -1.43 21.04 -27.54
CA GLU A 61 -1.82 20.34 -28.77
C GLU A 61 -1.80 18.82 -28.57
N HIS A 62 -0.80 18.29 -27.88
CA HIS A 62 -0.73 16.87 -27.54
C HIS A 62 -1.83 16.49 -26.54
N TRP A 63 -2.04 17.30 -25.51
CA TRP A 63 -3.07 17.06 -24.49
C TRP A 63 -4.48 17.01 -25.08
N LYS A 64 -4.78 17.86 -26.05
CA LYS A 64 -6.07 17.84 -26.75
C LYS A 64 -6.33 16.53 -27.49
N ARG A 65 -5.28 15.86 -27.96
CA ARG A 65 -5.41 14.61 -28.74
C ARG A 65 -5.48 13.38 -27.84
N GLU A 66 -4.62 13.31 -26.83
CA GLU A 66 -4.39 12.09 -26.05
C GLU A 66 -4.49 12.29 -24.54
N GLY A 67 -4.88 13.47 -24.06
CA GLY A 67 -4.98 13.81 -22.63
C GLY A 67 -5.81 12.80 -21.83
N PHE A 68 -6.91 12.30 -22.40
CA PHE A 68 -7.76 11.29 -21.76
C PHE A 68 -7.00 9.98 -21.49
N LYS A 69 -6.10 9.57 -22.38
CA LYS A 69 -5.28 8.36 -22.21
C LYS A 69 -4.29 8.53 -21.06
N PHE A 70 -3.63 9.70 -21.00
CA PHE A 70 -2.71 10.01 -19.90
C PHE A 70 -3.44 10.09 -18.55
N LEU A 71 -4.64 10.67 -18.52
CA LEU A 71 -5.46 10.71 -17.30
C LEU A 71 -5.90 9.31 -16.86
N ALA A 72 -6.35 8.45 -17.78
CA ALA A 72 -6.71 7.08 -17.46
C ALA A 72 -5.52 6.30 -16.88
N ALA A 73 -4.36 6.38 -17.53
CA ALA A 73 -3.13 5.75 -17.04
C ALA A 73 -2.69 6.31 -15.66
N ALA A 74 -2.84 7.61 -15.43
CA ALA A 74 -2.55 8.23 -14.14
C ALA A 74 -3.50 7.73 -13.03
N VAL A 75 -4.79 7.55 -13.32
CA VAL A 75 -5.76 6.95 -12.38
C VAL A 75 -5.39 5.50 -12.05
N GLU A 76 -5.00 4.71 -13.04
CA GLU A 76 -4.53 3.34 -12.83
C GLU A 76 -3.29 3.29 -11.93
N ARG A 77 -2.29 4.16 -12.19
CA ARG A 77 -1.09 4.27 -11.36
C ARG A 77 -1.42 4.70 -9.92
N ALA A 78 -2.29 5.69 -9.75
CA ALA A 78 -2.73 6.15 -8.44
C ALA A 78 -3.46 5.04 -7.67
N SER A 79 -4.36 4.31 -8.34
CA SER A 79 -5.12 3.20 -7.75
C SER A 79 -4.22 2.01 -7.38
N ALA A 80 -3.24 1.69 -8.23
CA ALA A 80 -2.26 0.67 -7.93
C ALA A 80 -1.40 1.04 -6.71
N LYS A 81 -1.04 2.32 -6.57
CA LYS A 81 -0.30 2.82 -5.41
C LYS A 81 -1.12 2.70 -4.13
N THR A 82 -2.38 3.14 -4.12
CA THR A 82 -3.24 3.03 -2.93
C THR A 82 -3.49 1.58 -2.54
N LEU A 83 -3.68 0.68 -3.51
CA LEU A 83 -3.82 -0.76 -3.24
C LEU A 83 -2.55 -1.36 -2.65
N ARG A 84 -1.36 -0.98 -3.15
CA ARG A 84 -0.07 -1.42 -2.57
C ARG A 84 0.11 -0.90 -1.15
N GLU A 85 -0.23 0.35 -0.88
CA GLU A 85 -0.16 0.93 0.46
C GLU A 85 -1.14 0.25 1.43
N ALA A 86 -2.37 -0.02 0.98
CA ALA A 86 -3.35 -0.77 1.77
C ALA A 86 -2.83 -2.19 2.09
N LYS A 87 -2.30 -2.89 1.07
CA LYS A 87 -1.68 -4.20 1.26
C LYS A 87 -0.52 -4.13 2.24
N ALA A 88 0.37 -3.17 2.11
CA ALA A 88 1.51 -3.01 3.04
C ALA A 88 1.05 -2.78 4.48
N LYS A 89 -0.02 -1.99 4.69
CA LYS A 89 -0.61 -1.81 6.03
C LYS A 89 -1.20 -3.11 6.57
N THR A 90 -1.92 -3.86 5.73
CA THR A 90 -2.44 -5.19 6.11
C THR A 90 -1.31 -6.14 6.46
N ASP A 91 -0.25 -6.20 5.65
CA ASP A 91 0.92 -7.04 5.90
C ASP A 91 1.59 -6.68 7.23
N LEU A 92 1.72 -5.39 7.55
CA LEU A 92 2.24 -4.94 8.86
C LEU A 92 1.37 -5.40 10.05
N ILE A 93 0.05 -5.36 9.91
CA ILE A 93 -0.87 -5.86 10.94
C ILE A 93 -0.69 -7.37 11.10
N LEU A 94 -0.64 -8.12 10.00
CA LEU A 94 -0.43 -9.56 10.02
C LEU A 94 0.92 -9.94 10.64
N ILE A 95 1.99 -9.22 10.34
CA ILE A 95 3.31 -9.42 10.95
C ILE A 95 3.23 -9.16 12.46
N LYS A 96 2.62 -8.04 12.87
CA LYS A 96 2.48 -7.70 14.29
C LYS A 96 1.70 -8.77 15.06
N ASP A 97 0.59 -9.23 14.50
CA ASP A 97 -0.23 -10.29 15.12
C ASP A 97 0.55 -11.61 15.25
N ALA A 98 1.35 -11.96 14.24
CA ALA A 98 2.21 -13.14 14.27
C ALA A 98 3.36 -13.00 15.29
N ASP A 99 3.96 -11.82 15.40
CA ASP A 99 4.99 -11.51 16.41
C ASP A 99 4.43 -11.57 17.83
N ASP A 100 3.23 -11.05 18.06
CA ASP A 100 2.58 -11.11 19.38
C ASP A 100 2.28 -12.56 19.78
N LEU A 101 1.85 -13.41 18.84
CA LEU A 101 1.75 -14.86 19.06
C LEU A 101 3.12 -15.48 19.36
N LEU A 102 4.18 -15.09 18.65
CA LEU A 102 5.53 -15.63 18.88
C LEU A 102 6.07 -15.24 20.26
N LYS A 103 5.77 -14.03 20.75
CA LYS A 103 6.15 -13.61 22.11
C LYS A 103 5.50 -14.52 23.14
N LEU A 104 4.25 -14.91 22.94
CA LEU A 104 3.55 -15.82 23.84
C LEU A 104 4.28 -17.16 23.96
N THR A 105 4.96 -17.67 22.93
CA THR A 105 5.72 -18.93 23.03
C THR A 105 6.98 -18.81 23.90
N LYS A 106 7.48 -17.59 24.12
CA LYS A 106 8.72 -17.31 24.88
C LYS A 106 8.46 -17.02 26.36
N VAL A 107 7.21 -16.79 26.75
CA VAL A 107 6.83 -16.55 28.15
C VAL A 107 7.24 -17.76 29.00
N LYS A 108 7.94 -17.51 30.11
CA LYS A 108 8.24 -18.54 31.11
C LYS A 108 7.03 -18.68 32.03
N VAL A 109 6.54 -19.89 32.19
CA VAL A 109 5.40 -20.22 33.05
C VAL A 109 5.93 -20.98 34.26
N SER A 110 5.46 -20.64 35.45
CA SER A 110 5.84 -21.37 36.66
C SER A 110 5.05 -22.70 36.76
N PRO A 111 5.59 -23.74 37.40
CA PRO A 111 4.85 -25.01 37.55
C PRO A 111 3.49 -24.87 38.26
N ILE A 112 3.36 -23.90 39.18
CA ILE A 112 2.10 -23.64 39.90
C ILE A 112 1.03 -23.07 38.96
N SER A 113 1.42 -22.12 38.10
CA SER A 113 0.51 -21.57 37.09
C SER A 113 0.07 -22.64 36.07
N GLU A 114 0.93 -23.60 35.71
CA GLU A 114 0.56 -24.66 34.76
C GLU A 114 -0.60 -25.53 35.27
N ASN A 115 -0.66 -25.80 36.58
CA ASN A 115 -1.75 -26.55 37.19
C ASN A 115 -3.07 -25.78 37.20
N LEU A 116 -3.04 -24.47 37.46
CA LEU A 116 -4.23 -23.61 37.40
C LEU A 116 -4.73 -23.46 35.95
N ASP A 117 -3.80 -23.33 35.01
CA ASP A 117 -4.09 -23.21 33.58
C ASP A 117 -4.67 -24.52 32.99
N LEU A 118 -4.40 -25.67 33.63
CA LEU A 118 -4.98 -26.95 33.23
C LEU A 118 -6.52 -26.92 33.29
N ALA A 119 -7.08 -26.33 34.35
CA ALA A 119 -8.53 -26.18 34.50
C ALA A 119 -9.13 -25.30 33.41
N ILE A 120 -8.42 -24.23 33.01
CA ILE A 120 -8.85 -23.33 31.93
C ILE A 120 -8.81 -24.05 30.58
N THR A 121 -7.81 -24.90 30.35
CA THR A 121 -7.54 -25.47 29.03
C THR A 121 -8.25 -26.80 28.75
N LEU A 122 -8.89 -27.39 29.76
CA LEU A 122 -9.71 -28.61 29.66
C LEU A 122 -10.82 -28.54 28.59
N PHE A 123 -11.38 -27.34 28.38
CA PHE A 123 -12.45 -27.10 27.39
C PHE A 123 -12.00 -26.21 26.23
N MET A 124 -10.68 -26.07 26.05
CA MET A 124 -10.14 -25.27 24.96
C MET A 124 -10.33 -26.01 23.62
N PRO A 125 -10.89 -25.37 22.59
CA PRO A 125 -10.90 -25.94 21.25
C PRO A 125 -9.48 -26.25 20.77
N PRO A 126 -9.23 -27.39 20.12
CA PRO A 126 -7.92 -27.67 19.57
C PRO A 126 -7.57 -26.65 18.48
N ALA A 127 -6.33 -26.17 18.48
CA ALA A 127 -5.82 -25.41 17.36
C ALA A 127 -5.78 -26.30 16.11
N THR A 128 -6.26 -25.77 14.99
CA THR A 128 -6.33 -26.49 13.71
C THR A 128 -5.23 -26.04 12.74
N PRO A 129 -4.88 -26.85 11.73
CA PRO A 129 -4.00 -26.42 10.65
C PRO A 129 -4.52 -25.19 9.89
N GLU A 130 -5.83 -25.02 9.83
CA GLU A 130 -6.51 -23.87 9.23
C GLU A 130 -6.25 -22.60 10.06
N ASP A 131 -6.36 -22.67 11.39
CA ASP A 131 -6.05 -21.54 12.28
C ASP A 131 -4.59 -21.08 12.13
N TYR A 132 -3.67 -22.04 11.96
CA TYR A 132 -2.25 -21.77 11.74
C TYR A 132 -1.98 -21.05 10.42
N LYS A 133 -2.78 -21.30 9.39
CA LYS A 133 -2.63 -20.71 8.05
C LYS A 133 -3.48 -19.45 7.85
N ALA A 134 -4.39 -19.14 8.77
CA ALA A 134 -5.28 -17.98 8.69
C ALA A 134 -4.49 -16.66 8.58
N ASN A 135 -3.37 -16.57 9.31
CA ASN A 135 -2.39 -15.50 9.11
C ASN A 135 -1.16 -16.05 8.36
N PRO A 136 -0.90 -15.62 7.12
CA PRO A 136 0.20 -16.16 6.32
C PRO A 136 1.60 -15.87 6.90
N MET A 137 1.73 -14.92 7.83
CA MET A 137 3.00 -14.61 8.50
C MET A 137 3.32 -15.59 9.63
N VAL A 138 2.31 -16.24 10.22
CA VAL A 138 2.50 -17.18 11.34
C VAL A 138 3.39 -18.36 10.93
N PRO A 139 3.13 -19.07 9.82
CA PRO A 139 3.98 -20.18 9.40
C PRO A 139 5.41 -19.80 9.00
N LEU A 140 5.67 -18.52 8.72
CA LEU A 140 7.01 -18.01 8.40
C LEU A 140 7.84 -17.74 9.66
N LEU A 141 7.18 -17.48 10.79
CA LEU A 141 7.84 -17.02 12.02
C LEU A 141 7.88 -18.09 13.12
N MET A 142 6.97 -19.07 13.10
CA MET A 142 6.91 -20.13 14.10
C MET A 142 6.41 -21.45 13.52
N SER A 143 6.78 -22.55 14.15
CA SER A 143 6.27 -23.88 13.79
C SER A 143 4.83 -24.08 14.28
N TYR A 144 4.16 -25.11 13.76
CA TYR A 144 2.81 -25.47 14.21
C TYR A 144 2.76 -25.80 15.71
N GLY A 145 3.77 -26.48 16.26
CA GLY A 145 3.83 -26.76 17.70
C GLY A 145 4.01 -25.49 18.55
N GLN A 146 4.80 -24.52 18.06
CA GLN A 146 4.91 -23.19 18.68
C GLN A 146 3.58 -22.44 18.62
N PHE A 147 2.87 -22.53 17.50
CA PHE A 147 1.54 -21.95 17.37
C PHE A 147 0.53 -22.57 18.34
N GLN A 148 0.50 -23.90 18.49
CA GLN A 148 -0.38 -24.57 19.46
C GLN A 148 -0.11 -24.08 20.89
N LEU A 149 1.16 -23.89 21.24
CA LEU A 149 1.55 -23.33 22.54
C LEU A 149 1.08 -21.87 22.69
N ALA A 150 1.31 -21.02 21.68
CA ALA A 150 0.85 -19.63 21.67
C ALA A 150 -0.67 -19.54 21.79
N TYR A 151 -1.40 -20.37 21.03
CA TYR A 151 -2.85 -20.44 21.03
C TYR A 151 -3.39 -20.77 22.43
N LYS A 152 -2.80 -21.78 23.09
CA LYS A 152 -3.11 -22.14 24.48
C LYS A 152 -2.90 -20.98 25.44
N ARG A 153 -1.74 -20.32 25.36
CA ARG A 153 -1.38 -19.20 26.24
C ARG A 153 -2.28 -17.98 26.03
N ARG A 154 -2.63 -17.68 24.77
CA ARG A 154 -3.57 -16.60 24.44
C ARG A 154 -4.96 -16.88 25.01
N PHE A 155 -5.44 -18.13 24.91
CA PHE A 155 -6.72 -18.53 25.47
C PHE A 155 -6.77 -18.37 27.00
N ILE A 156 -5.70 -18.79 27.69
CA ILE A 156 -5.55 -18.62 29.14
C ILE A 156 -5.60 -17.14 29.53
N GLU A 157 -4.80 -16.30 28.87
CA GLU A 157 -4.73 -14.86 29.17
C GLU A 157 -6.09 -14.18 29.00
N GLN A 158 -6.84 -14.53 27.95
CA GLN A 158 -8.19 -14.00 27.70
C GLN A 158 -9.18 -14.42 28.80
N LYS A 159 -9.15 -15.68 29.23
CA LYS A 159 -10.03 -16.18 30.29
C LYS A 159 -9.71 -15.55 31.63
N GLN A 160 -8.43 -15.41 31.97
CA GLN A 160 -8.00 -14.75 33.21
C GLN A 160 -8.44 -13.28 33.25
N LYS A 161 -8.26 -12.53 32.14
CA LYS A 161 -8.72 -11.13 32.03
C LYS A 161 -10.23 -10.99 32.25
N ALA A 162 -11.03 -11.89 31.67
CA ALA A 162 -12.48 -11.90 31.84
C ALA A 162 -12.91 -12.21 33.29
N MET A 163 -12.14 -13.02 34.03
CA MET A 163 -12.40 -13.30 35.45
C MET A 163 -12.02 -12.13 36.36
N THR A 164 -11.00 -11.35 36.01
CA THR A 164 -10.52 -10.22 36.84
C THR A 164 -11.28 -8.91 36.62
N ASN A 165 -11.96 -8.75 35.48
CA ASN A 165 -12.85 -7.63 35.19
C ASN A 165 -14.22 -8.15 34.74
N PRO A 166 -15.04 -8.68 35.67
CA PRO A 166 -16.45 -8.90 35.39
C PRO A 166 -17.11 -7.52 35.36
N GLY A 167 -17.64 -7.11 34.20
CA GLY A 167 -18.43 -5.89 34.09
C GLY A 167 -19.63 -5.88 35.03
#